data_AF-A0A5S9I2T6-F1
#
_entry.id   AF-A0A5S9I2T6-F1
#
_cell.length_a   1.000
_cell.length_b   1.000
_cell.length_c   1.000
_cell.angle_alpha   90.00
_cell.angle_beta   90.00
_cell.angle_gamma   90.00
#
_symmetry.space_group_name_H-M   'P 1'
#
loop_
_entity.id
_entity.type
_entity.pdbx_description
1 polymer ?
#
loop_
_entity_poly.entity_id
_entity_poly.type
_entity_poly.pdbx_seq_one_letter_code
_entity_poly.pdbx_strand_id
1 'polypeptide(L)' 'MSQTMNSNYDALEKAITQFINDDALKGKAYTSAKQFFSTVLIPLSTSMKTLSDLTKQACDNFVSRYTSEVEHIFKRIRA' A
#
# COMPACT_ATOMS: atom_id res chain seq x y z
N MET A 1 -7.21 -7.34 8.73
CA MET A 1 -6.31 -6.17 8.85
C MET A 1 -5.97 -5.56 7.49
N SER A 2 -5.21 -6.22 6.60
CA SER A 2 -4.83 -5.59 5.31
C SER A 2 -6.02 -5.30 4.39
N GLN A 3 -7.06 -6.16 4.40
CA GLN A 3 -8.25 -5.95 3.58
C GLN A 3 -9.01 -4.65 3.93
N THR A 4 -9.14 -4.36 5.23
CA THR A 4 -9.73 -3.11 5.74
C THR A 4 -8.85 -1.90 5.43
N MET A 5 -7.52 -2.05 5.49
CA MET A 5 -6.61 -0.96 5.12
C MET A 5 -6.64 -0.68 3.63
N ASN A 6 -6.69 -1.71 2.78
CA ASN A 6 -6.78 -1.56 1.33
C ASN A 6 -8.08 -0.86 0.92
N SER A 7 -9.22 -1.23 1.51
CA SER A 7 -10.48 -0.52 1.26
C SER A 7 -10.42 0.96 1.67
N ASN A 8 -9.67 1.29 2.73
CA ASN A 8 -9.50 2.69 3.15
C ASN A 8 -8.60 3.46 2.18
N TYR A 9 -7.53 2.85 1.65
CA TYR A 9 -6.70 3.47 0.62
C TYR A 9 -7.47 3.68 -0.69
N ASP A 10 -8.31 2.73 -1.08
CA ASP A 10 -9.17 2.85 -2.27
C ASP A 10 -10.19 3.99 -2.11
N ALA A 11 -10.81 4.10 -0.92
CA ALA A 11 -11.72 5.19 -0.60
C ALA A 11 -11.01 6.55 -0.61
N LEU A 12 -9.79 6.62 -0.07
CA LEU A 12 -8.97 7.82 -0.08
C LEU A 12 -8.60 8.24 -1.51
N GLU A 13 -8.09 7.32 -2.33
CA GLU A 13 -7.74 7.60 -3.71
C GLU A 13 -8.95 8.10 -4.50
N LYS A 14 -10.11 7.44 -4.35
CA LYS A 14 -11.36 7.89 -4.95
C LYS A 14 -11.74 9.32 -4.53
N ALA A 15 -11.66 9.65 -3.25
CA ALA A 15 -11.98 10.98 -2.76
C ALA A 15 -11.02 12.04 -3.33
N ILE A 16 -9.73 11.73 -3.41
CA ILE A 16 -8.73 12.61 -4.02
C ILE A 16 -9.02 12.78 -5.52
N THR A 17 -9.30 11.70 -6.25
CA THR A 17 -9.65 11.74 -7.67
C THR A 17 -10.92 12.57 -7.92
N GLN A 18 -11.92 12.49 -7.05
CA GLN A 18 -13.11 13.34 -7.14
C GLN A 18 -12.75 14.82 -6.94
N PHE A 19 -11.95 15.14 -5.93
CA PHE A 19 -11.50 16.51 -5.66
C PHE A 19 -10.71 17.12 -6.82
N ILE A 20 -9.76 16.39 -7.41
CA ILE A 20 -8.94 16.93 -8.50
C ILE A 20 -9.74 17.18 -9.79
N ASN A 21 -10.80 16.41 -10.01
CA ASN A 21 -11.67 16.54 -11.19
C ASN A 21 -12.87 17.48 -10.97
N ASP A 22 -13.07 18.01 -9.76
CA ASP A 22 -14.14 18.96 -9.47
C ASP A 22 -13.79 20.38 -9.97
N ASP A 23 -14.61 20.93 -10.86
CA ASP A 23 -14.41 22.26 -11.46
C ASP A 23 -15.23 23.38 -10.82
N ALA A 24 -15.98 23.09 -9.75
CA ALA A 24 -16.77 24.10 -9.02
C ALA A 24 -15.86 25.11 -8.32
N LEU A 25 -14.75 24.65 -7.74
CA LEU A 25 -13.79 25.48 -6.98
C LEU A 25 -12.61 25.89 -7.87
N LYS A 26 -12.34 27.19 -7.95
CA LYS A 26 -11.39 27.79 -8.89
C LYS A 26 -10.43 28.77 -8.22
N GLY A 27 -9.29 29.02 -8.87
CA GLY A 27 -8.27 29.96 -8.42
C GLY A 27 -6.96 29.27 -8.01
N LYS A 28 -5.90 30.07 -7.83
CA LYS A 28 -4.53 29.56 -7.63
C LYS A 28 -4.41 28.59 -6.45
N ALA A 29 -5.09 28.86 -5.35
CA ALA A 29 -5.09 27.98 -4.18
C ALA A 29 -5.62 26.57 -4.51
N TYR A 30 -6.76 26.48 -5.20
CA TYR A 30 -7.33 25.21 -5.62
C TYR A 30 -6.46 24.50 -6.65
N THR A 31 -5.92 25.22 -7.64
CA THR A 31 -4.98 24.64 -8.61
C THR A 31 -3.75 24.05 -7.92
N SER A 32 -3.13 24.78 -7.00
CA SER A 32 -1.98 24.29 -6.23
C SER A 32 -2.34 23.09 -5.35
N ALA A 33 -3.52 23.10 -4.74
CA ALA A 33 -4.01 21.96 -3.97
C ALA A 33 -4.21 20.73 -4.86
N LYS A 34 -4.91 20.84 -5.98
CA LYS A 34 -5.08 19.73 -6.94
C LYS A 34 -3.73 19.16 -7.38
N GLN A 35 -2.76 20.03 -7.68
CA GLN A 35 -1.42 19.61 -8.05
C GLN A 35 -0.70 18.89 -6.91
N PHE A 36 -0.76 19.40 -5.67
CA PHE A 36 -0.18 18.74 -4.50
C PHE A 36 -0.80 17.35 -4.26
N PHE A 37 -2.13 17.26 -4.32
CA PHE A 37 -2.84 16.00 -4.11
C PHE A 37 -2.47 14.96 -5.19
N SER A 38 -2.42 15.36 -6.47
CA SER A 38 -2.03 14.46 -7.57
C SER A 38 -0.57 14.03 -7.50
N THR A 39 0.34 14.95 -7.19
CA THR A 39 1.80 14.68 -7.26
C THR A 39 2.35 14.04 -5.98
N VAL A 40 1.72 14.29 -4.83
CA VAL A 40 2.23 13.84 -3.52
C VAL A 40 1.31 12.80 -2.89
N LEU A 41 0.03 13.14 -2.70
CA LEU A 41 -0.86 12.30 -1.88
C LEU A 41 -1.31 11.02 -2.59
N ILE A 42 -1.58 11.04 -3.90
CA ILE A 42 -1.91 9.81 -4.65
C ILE A 42 -0.74 8.80 -4.61
N PRO A 43 0.52 9.17 -4.98
CA PRO A 43 1.65 8.25 -4.89
C PRO A 43 1.91 7.75 -3.46
N LEU A 44 1.74 8.60 -2.45
CA LEU A 44 1.91 8.22 -1.06
C LEU A 44 0.87 7.18 -0.61
N SER A 45 -0.41 7.40 -0.92
CA SER A 45 -1.50 6.44 -0.64
C SER A 45 -1.22 5.07 -1.28
N THR A 46 -0.83 5.08 -2.56
CA THR A 46 -0.48 3.87 -3.32
C THR A 46 0.69 3.12 -2.68
N SER A 47 1.72 3.86 -2.24
CA SER A 47 2.90 3.28 -1.58
C SER A 47 2.55 2.64 -0.25
N MET A 48 1.69 3.27 0.56
CA MET A 48 1.24 2.72 1.83
C MET A 48 0.38 1.46 1.66
N LYS A 49 -0.49 1.42 0.65
CA LYS A 49 -1.24 0.22 0.28
C LYS A 49 -0.30 -0.93 -0.09
N THR A 50 0.66 -0.65 -0.97
CA THR A 50 1.68 -1.61 -1.41
C THR A 50 2.49 -2.16 -0.23
N LEU A 51 2.91 -1.29 0.69
CA LEU A 51 3.63 -1.68 1.89
C LEU A 51 2.79 -2.59 2.81
N SER A 52 1.49 -2.32 2.94
CA SER A 52 0.57 -3.16 3.70
C SER A 52 0.47 -4.57 3.10
N ASP A 53 0.36 -4.67 1.78
CA ASP A 53 0.29 -5.93 1.05
C ASP A 53 1.60 -6.73 1.16
N LEU A 54 2.75 -6.06 1.00
CA LEU A 54 4.07 -6.69 1.16
C LEU A 54 4.30 -7.18 2.60
N THR A 55 3.87 -6.40 3.59
CA THR A 55 3.96 -6.79 5.00
C THR A 55 3.10 -8.02 5.27
N LYS A 56 1.86 -8.04 4.75
CA LYS A 56 0.99 -9.21 4.86
C LYS A 56 1.63 -10.43 4.21
N GLN A 57 2.15 -10.29 2.99
CA GLN A 57 2.81 -11.37 2.28
C GLN A 57 4.03 -11.91 3.05
N ALA A 58 4.83 -11.02 3.65
CA ALA A 58 5.97 -11.41 4.47
C ALA A 58 5.54 -12.21 5.71
N CYS A 59 4.48 -11.76 6.41
CA CYS A 59 3.91 -12.46 7.56
C CYS A 59 3.33 -13.82 7.17
N ASP A 60 2.54 -13.89 6.11
CA ASP A 60 1.90 -15.13 5.64
C ASP A 60 2.96 -16.18 5.22
N ASN A 61 4.08 -15.74 4.63
CA ASN A 61 5.16 -16.62 4.19
C ASN A 61 6.18 -16.96 5.29
N PHE A 62 6.14 -16.28 6.44
CA PHE A 62 7.18 -16.39 7.47
C PHE A 62 7.33 -17.82 7.99
N VAL A 63 6.24 -18.44 8.43
CA VAL A 63 6.26 -19.79 9.02
C VAL A 63 6.71 -20.82 7.99
N SER A 64 6.14 -20.79 6.78
CA SER A 64 6.51 -21.74 5.72
C SER A 64 7.98 -21.65 5.34
N ARG A 65 8.53 -20.44 5.23
CA ARG A 65 9.96 -20.25 4.93
C ARG A 65 10.83 -20.76 6.08
N TYR A 66 10.50 -20.40 7.31
CA TYR A 66 11.23 -20.85 8.48
C TYR A 66 11.27 -22.38 8.59
N THR A 67 10.12 -23.05 8.43
CA THR A 67 10.06 -24.52 8.47
C THR A 67 10.91 -25.15 7.38
N SER A 68 10.82 -24.65 6.14
CA SER A 68 11.63 -25.16 5.02
C SER A 68 13.13 -25.00 5.26
N GLU A 69 13.56 -23.85 5.80
CA GLU A 69 14.97 -23.58 6.10
C GLU A 69 15.50 -24.49 7.22
N VAL A 70 14.73 -24.65 8.31
CA VAL A 70 15.08 -25.54 9.43
C VAL A 70 15.12 -27.00 8.98
N GLU A 71 14.14 -27.47 8.21
CA GLU A 71 14.11 -28.84 7.72
C GLU A 71 15.30 -29.14 6.80
N HIS A 72 15.66 -28.18 5.93
CA HIS A 72 16.84 -28.30 5.09
C HIS A 72 18.15 -28.40 5.91
N ILE A 73 18.28 -27.66 7.01
CA ILE A 73 19.41 -27.77 7.93
C ILE A 73 19.46 -29.17 8.58
N PHE A 74 18.33 -29.68 9.08
CA PHE A 74 18.28 -31.02 9.68
C PHE A 74 18.66 -32.13 8.71
N LYS A 75 18.25 -32.03 7.44
CA LYS A 75 18.65 -32.99 6.39
C LYS A 75 20.16 -32.98 6.15
N ARG A 76 20.80 -31.81 6.15
CA ARG A 76 22.26 -31.68 5.97
C ARG A 76 23.08 -32.24 7.14
N ILE A 77 22.54 -32.26 8.36
CA ILE A 77 23.24 -32.80 9.54
C ILE A 77 23.15 -34.34 9.58
N ARG A 78 22.11 -34.94 8.98
CA ARG A 78 21.88 -36.39 8.97
C ARG A 78 22.50 -37.14 7.78
N ALA A 79 23.03 -36.42 6.79
CA ALA A 79 23.70 -36.97 5.61
C ALA A 79 25.22 -36.95 5.80
#